data_AF-A0A377IAX8-F1
#
_entry.id   AF-A0A377IAX8-F1
#
_cell.length_a   1.000
_cell.length_b   1.000
_cell.length_c   1.000
_cell.angle_alpha   90.00
_cell.angle_beta   90.00
_cell.angle_gamma   90.00
#
_symmetry.space_group_name_H-M   'P 1'
#
loop_
_entity.id
_entity.type
_entity.pdbx_description
1 polymer ?
#
loop_
_entity_poly.entity_id
_entity_poly.type
_entity_poly.pdbx_seq_one_letter_code
_entity_poly.pdbx_strand_id
1 'polypeptide(L)'
;MGNKLQQLQNKRDQLGRNIGALDFLIDFYKKNNNISFLDKDSFKTKSNAHKIYLLSEEISSKKSGEEFDFLLQYTDEIRKLELTETYIALVKYLCLHYHSLNLKNKKQFLVHISNALRISEDSEIIEIILMSFPYLIKDLPLSPKLKDKLFKTNFSGYWDYSQTEDKYLLFDLQDDPKQAFTFLIEKENIETKLKINPELYGVFCNNFSDDFEKYKIFFNKFLNSYALPLITKVNNGKGNILKRIQFENNDRIVLSKQKPLVSIVMSAYNSQDTIEYAINSLLNQSYQNIEIVVCDDCSKDNTFAILKDMELKNSKIRVYQSIKNQGTYNIRNEMIKLAKGEYITFHDSDDFALPTRIDEQVNILNNHQHIMLCVSQWVRIEPDGRFIYFFDGKLNRLCVVSSMIRKEILEKIGSFKSSLIAADTDFYERVIHFYGRESIYKLEKPLILGLWGGGSLTKQKTLVAGNSGFVAKKRRAFSDICARQRLLGNEIISDEDINDVLKEHSIFKENFGV
;
A
#
# COMPACT_ATOMS: atom_id res chain seq x y z
N MET A 1 8.33 19.90 -35.25
CA MET A 1 7.35 18.79 -35.25
C MET A 1 7.78 17.60 -36.10
N GLY A 2 8.29 17.78 -37.33
CA GLY A 2 8.70 16.66 -38.22
C GLY A 2 9.74 15.69 -37.62
N ASN A 3 10.74 16.18 -36.89
CA ASN A 3 11.80 15.33 -36.33
C ASN A 3 11.31 14.40 -35.19
N LYS A 4 10.27 14.81 -34.43
CA LYS A 4 9.68 14.00 -33.36
C LYS A 4 8.66 12.98 -33.88
N LEU A 5 7.89 13.32 -34.93
CA LEU A 5 6.97 12.39 -35.58
C LEU A 5 7.74 11.23 -36.24
N GLN A 6 8.89 11.54 -36.86
CA GLN A 6 9.82 10.57 -37.41
C GLN A 6 10.41 9.65 -36.32
N GLN A 7 10.73 10.18 -35.13
CA GLN A 7 11.19 9.36 -33.99
C GLN A 7 10.12 8.39 -33.49
N LEU A 8 8.86 8.82 -33.43
CA LEU A 8 7.73 7.95 -33.06
C LEU A 8 7.46 6.89 -34.14
N GLN A 9 7.56 7.24 -35.42
CA GLN A 9 7.49 6.28 -36.53
C GLN A 9 8.64 5.27 -36.48
N ASN A 10 9.88 5.72 -36.26
CA ASN A 10 11.03 4.81 -36.13
C ASN A 10 10.91 3.87 -34.93
N LYS A 11 10.40 4.35 -33.78
CA LYS A 11 10.08 3.48 -32.62
C LYS A 11 8.99 2.45 -32.96
N ARG A 12 7.93 2.88 -33.65
CA ARG A 12 6.83 2.02 -34.11
C ARG A 12 7.32 0.96 -35.10
N ASP A 13 8.24 1.33 -35.99
CA ASP A 13 8.79 0.44 -37.01
C ASP A 13 9.85 -0.52 -36.41
N GLN A 14 10.57 -0.12 -35.35
CA GLN A 14 11.40 -1.03 -34.54
C GLN A 14 10.58 -2.07 -33.76
N LEU A 15 9.35 -1.73 -33.38
CA LEU A 15 8.40 -2.65 -32.71
C LEU A 15 7.62 -3.51 -33.73
N GLY A 16 7.53 -3.08 -34.99
CA GLY A 16 6.68 -3.68 -36.00
C GLY A 16 7.38 -4.75 -36.83
N ARG A 17 7.37 -6.01 -36.35
CA ARG A 17 7.27 -7.28 -37.10
C ARG A 17 7.62 -8.44 -36.14
N ASN A 18 6.63 -9.25 -35.78
CA ASN A 18 6.69 -10.40 -34.84
C ASN A 18 6.89 -10.07 -33.37
N ILE A 19 5.84 -9.57 -32.70
CA ILE A 19 5.76 -9.59 -31.24
C ILE A 19 4.78 -10.69 -30.85
N GLY A 20 5.28 -11.91 -30.76
CA GLY A 20 4.73 -12.84 -29.79
C GLY A 20 4.94 -12.20 -28.43
N ALA A 21 3.89 -11.84 -27.70
CA ALA A 21 3.99 -11.06 -26.46
C ALA A 21 4.86 -11.72 -25.37
N LEU A 22 5.17 -13.01 -25.53
CA LEU A 22 6.12 -13.75 -24.71
C LEU A 22 7.58 -13.37 -25.00
N ASP A 23 7.95 -13.21 -26.28
CA ASP A 23 9.31 -12.85 -26.68
C ASP A 23 9.69 -11.44 -26.23
N PHE A 24 8.72 -10.52 -26.12
CA PHE A 24 8.94 -9.22 -25.51
C PHE A 24 9.28 -9.32 -24.02
N LEU A 25 8.59 -10.18 -23.28
CA LEU A 25 8.90 -10.44 -21.86
C LEU A 25 10.22 -11.17 -21.66
N ILE A 26 10.58 -12.05 -22.59
CA ILE A 26 11.82 -12.83 -22.56
C ILE A 26 13.02 -11.96 -22.99
N ASP A 27 12.93 -11.16 -24.06
CA ASP A 27 14.02 -10.31 -24.55
C ASP A 27 14.22 -9.05 -23.72
N PHE A 28 13.16 -8.44 -23.18
CA PHE A 28 13.27 -7.33 -22.22
C PHE A 28 13.98 -7.78 -20.94
N TYR A 29 13.82 -9.06 -20.54
CA TYR A 29 14.44 -9.61 -19.34
C TYR A 29 15.86 -10.12 -19.59
N LYS A 30 16.13 -10.74 -20.74
CA LYS A 30 17.49 -11.10 -21.19
C LYS A 30 18.40 -9.88 -21.33
N LYS A 31 17.89 -8.75 -21.83
CA LYS A 31 18.67 -7.50 -22.00
C LYS A 31 19.00 -6.78 -20.69
N ASN A 32 18.21 -6.97 -19.63
CA ASN A 32 18.37 -6.21 -18.39
C ASN A 32 18.93 -7.03 -17.23
N ASN A 33 18.84 -8.38 -17.23
CA ASN A 33 19.18 -9.20 -16.07
C ASN A 33 20.02 -10.47 -16.36
N ASN A 34 20.59 -10.69 -17.56
CA ASN A 34 21.47 -11.83 -17.85
C ASN A 34 20.90 -13.24 -17.53
N ILE A 35 19.59 -13.45 -17.58
CA ILE A 35 18.98 -14.75 -17.26
C ILE A 35 18.91 -15.64 -18.51
N SER A 36 19.55 -16.81 -18.47
CA SER A 36 19.52 -17.81 -19.54
C SER A 36 18.25 -18.67 -19.45
N PHE A 37 17.53 -18.73 -20.58
CA PHE A 37 16.40 -19.60 -20.96
C PHE A 37 15.79 -20.57 -19.93
N LEU A 38 14.47 -20.45 -19.74
CA LEU A 38 13.62 -21.42 -19.05
C LEU A 38 13.10 -22.50 -19.99
N ASP A 39 13.06 -23.75 -19.50
CA ASP A 39 12.48 -24.89 -20.19
C ASP A 39 10.94 -24.85 -20.16
N LYS A 40 10.28 -25.23 -21.25
CA LYS A 40 8.82 -25.12 -21.43
C LYS A 40 8.03 -25.95 -20.41
N ASP A 41 8.62 -27.01 -19.87
CA ASP A 41 7.96 -27.89 -18.90
C ASP A 41 7.87 -27.29 -17.49
N SER A 42 8.70 -26.29 -17.14
CA SER A 42 8.66 -25.64 -15.82
C SER A 42 7.40 -24.79 -15.59
N PHE A 43 6.72 -24.37 -16.67
CA PHE A 43 5.52 -23.54 -16.59
C PHE A 43 4.25 -24.34 -16.29
N LYS A 44 4.21 -25.65 -16.60
CA LYS A 44 2.99 -26.48 -16.50
C LYS A 44 2.54 -26.76 -15.06
N THR A 45 3.42 -26.62 -14.07
CA THR A 45 3.16 -26.96 -12.66
C THR A 45 2.58 -25.81 -11.84
N LYS A 46 2.50 -24.58 -12.37
CA LYS A 46 2.04 -23.38 -11.65
C LYS A 46 0.88 -22.71 -12.36
N SER A 47 -0.32 -22.70 -11.79
CA SER A 47 -1.56 -22.31 -12.50
C SER A 47 -1.52 -20.90 -13.11
N ASN A 48 -0.99 -19.91 -12.41
CA ASN A 48 -0.91 -18.53 -12.90
C ASN A 48 0.19 -18.34 -13.96
N ALA A 49 1.35 -18.98 -13.79
CA ALA A 49 2.44 -18.93 -14.77
C ALA A 49 2.07 -19.70 -16.05
N HIS A 50 1.37 -20.83 -15.91
CA HIS A 50 0.80 -21.58 -17.02
C HIS A 50 -0.25 -20.75 -17.76
N LYS A 51 -1.15 -20.05 -17.04
CA LYS A 51 -2.13 -19.15 -17.66
C LYS A 51 -1.43 -18.03 -18.43
N ILE A 52 -0.42 -17.37 -17.85
CA ILE A 52 0.39 -16.36 -18.55
C ILE A 52 1.07 -16.95 -19.79
N TYR A 53 1.66 -18.13 -19.67
CA TYR A 53 2.33 -18.83 -20.77
C TYR A 53 1.36 -19.18 -21.90
N LEU A 54 0.24 -19.84 -21.59
CA LEU A 54 -0.82 -20.14 -22.56
C LEU A 54 -1.33 -18.87 -23.24
N LEU A 55 -1.55 -17.82 -22.44
CA LEU A 55 -2.00 -16.55 -22.97
C LEU A 55 -0.97 -15.97 -23.96
N SER A 56 0.30 -16.06 -23.61
CA SER A 56 1.39 -15.54 -24.44
C SER A 56 1.66 -16.35 -25.72
N GLU A 57 1.42 -17.67 -25.69
CA GLU A 57 1.45 -18.55 -26.87
C GLU A 57 0.28 -18.24 -27.81
N GLU A 58 -0.92 -17.97 -27.26
CA GLU A 58 -2.10 -17.60 -28.03
C GLU A 58 -1.87 -16.26 -28.78
N ILE A 59 -1.25 -15.26 -28.15
CA ILE A 59 -0.87 -14.00 -28.82
C ILE A 59 0.08 -14.27 -29.98
N SER A 60 1.11 -15.08 -29.75
CA SER A 60 2.16 -15.37 -30.73
C SER A 60 1.63 -16.11 -31.96
N SER A 61 0.48 -16.79 -31.82
CA SER A 61 -0.18 -17.54 -32.89
C SER A 61 -1.12 -16.71 -33.78
N LYS A 62 -1.46 -15.46 -33.40
CA LYS A 62 -2.45 -14.63 -34.08
C LYS A 62 -1.81 -13.67 -35.09
N LYS A 63 -2.42 -13.53 -36.28
CA LYS A 63 -2.02 -12.53 -37.30
C LYS A 63 -2.85 -11.25 -37.19
N SER A 64 -2.14 -10.12 -37.13
CA SER A 64 -2.55 -8.71 -37.31
C SER A 64 -4.04 -8.36 -37.14
N GLY A 65 -4.37 -7.78 -35.98
CA GLY A 65 -5.65 -7.13 -35.68
C GLY A 65 -6.29 -7.59 -34.37
N GLU A 66 -6.40 -8.91 -34.16
CA GLU A 66 -6.98 -9.51 -32.95
C GLU A 66 -5.99 -9.55 -31.76
N GLU A 67 -4.70 -9.32 -32.00
CA GLU A 67 -3.64 -9.35 -30.98
C GLU A 67 -3.84 -8.28 -29.89
N PHE A 68 -4.42 -7.12 -30.22
CA PHE A 68 -4.56 -6.02 -29.28
C PHE A 68 -5.66 -6.25 -28.24
N ASP A 69 -6.73 -6.95 -28.63
CA ASP A 69 -7.80 -7.36 -27.73
C ASP A 69 -7.26 -8.31 -26.67
N PHE A 70 -6.37 -9.21 -27.12
CA PHE A 70 -5.67 -10.10 -26.25
C PHE A 70 -4.70 -9.35 -25.33
N LEU A 71 -3.83 -8.49 -25.88
CA LEU A 71 -2.85 -7.73 -25.09
C LEU A 71 -3.52 -6.89 -24.00
N LEU A 72 -4.75 -6.40 -24.24
CA LEU A 72 -5.53 -5.71 -23.23
C LEU A 72 -5.96 -6.65 -22.08
N GLN A 73 -6.45 -7.84 -22.38
CA GLN A 73 -6.76 -8.86 -21.37
C GLN A 73 -5.50 -9.30 -20.61
N TYR A 74 -4.39 -9.44 -21.32
CA TYR A 74 -3.10 -9.72 -20.74
C TYR A 74 -2.66 -8.62 -19.78
N THR A 75 -2.91 -7.36 -20.14
CA THR A 75 -2.63 -6.18 -19.29
C THR A 75 -3.37 -6.25 -17.95
N ASP A 76 -4.62 -6.72 -17.95
CA ASP A 76 -5.38 -6.95 -16.70
C ASP A 76 -4.73 -8.01 -15.81
N GLU A 77 -4.28 -9.13 -16.39
CA GLU A 77 -3.64 -10.21 -15.64
C GLU A 77 -2.28 -9.79 -15.08
N ILE A 78 -1.44 -9.12 -15.89
CA ILE A 78 -0.14 -8.57 -15.45
C ILE A 78 -0.33 -7.63 -14.26
N ARG A 79 -1.36 -6.79 -14.29
CA ARG A 79 -1.66 -5.90 -13.18
C ARG A 79 -2.04 -6.65 -11.91
N LYS A 80 -2.90 -7.66 -11.99
CA LYS A 80 -3.35 -8.46 -10.83
C LYS A 80 -2.22 -9.24 -10.16
N LEU A 81 -1.11 -9.40 -10.87
CA LEU A 81 0.08 -10.12 -10.40
C LEU A 81 1.14 -9.19 -9.81
N GLU A 82 0.89 -7.88 -9.73
CA GLU A 82 1.82 -6.87 -9.19
C GLU A 82 3.12 -6.69 -10.01
N LEU A 83 3.11 -7.14 -11.28
CA LEU A 83 4.16 -6.92 -12.29
C LEU A 83 4.11 -5.47 -12.79
N THR A 84 4.45 -4.53 -11.92
CA THR A 84 4.13 -3.10 -12.10
C THR A 84 4.93 -2.44 -13.23
N GLU A 85 6.24 -2.68 -13.33
CA GLU A 85 7.06 -2.10 -14.41
C GLU A 85 6.69 -2.71 -15.75
N THR A 86 6.44 -4.02 -15.75
CA THR A 86 5.93 -4.76 -16.91
C THR A 86 4.60 -4.21 -17.40
N TYR A 87 3.67 -3.97 -16.47
CA TYR A 87 2.37 -3.37 -16.75
C TYR A 87 2.51 -1.99 -17.41
N ILE A 88 3.37 -1.12 -16.87
CA ILE A 88 3.58 0.22 -17.42
C ILE A 88 4.16 0.15 -18.84
N ALA A 89 5.13 -0.75 -19.08
CA ALA A 89 5.70 -0.96 -20.41
C ALA A 89 4.65 -1.43 -21.44
N LEU A 90 3.77 -2.36 -21.03
CA LEU A 90 2.68 -2.84 -21.88
C LEU A 90 1.65 -1.74 -22.19
N VAL A 91 1.31 -0.90 -21.21
CA VAL A 91 0.44 0.26 -21.45
C VAL A 91 1.09 1.26 -22.41
N LYS A 92 2.40 1.53 -22.28
CA LYS A 92 3.12 2.37 -23.26
C LYS A 92 3.02 1.82 -24.68
N TYR A 93 3.23 0.52 -24.84
CA TYR A 93 3.10 -0.15 -26.13
C TYR A 93 1.69 0.02 -26.69
N LEU A 94 0.66 -0.31 -25.92
CA LEU A 94 -0.73 -0.17 -26.36
C LEU A 94 -1.12 1.29 -26.67
N CYS A 95 -0.52 2.29 -26.02
CA CYS A 95 -0.73 3.71 -26.36
C CYS A 95 -0.26 4.02 -27.78
N LEU A 96 0.89 3.49 -28.22
CA LEU A 96 1.39 3.69 -29.59
C LEU A 96 0.49 3.05 -30.64
N HIS A 97 -0.28 2.02 -30.25
CA HIS A 97 -1.19 1.27 -31.11
C HIS A 97 -2.68 1.56 -30.84
N TYR A 98 -3.00 2.68 -30.17
CA TYR A 98 -4.37 3.00 -29.77
C TYR A 98 -5.39 2.97 -30.91
N HIS A 99 -4.99 3.39 -32.12
CA HIS A 99 -5.88 3.36 -33.29
C HIS A 99 -6.33 1.96 -33.68
N SER A 100 -5.50 0.95 -33.43
CA SER A 100 -5.77 -0.46 -33.72
C SER A 100 -6.78 -1.10 -32.76
N LEU A 101 -7.07 -0.47 -31.61
CA LEU A 101 -8.08 -0.94 -30.67
C LEU A 101 -9.50 -0.70 -31.19
N ASN A 102 -10.36 -1.71 -31.04
CA ASN A 102 -11.80 -1.54 -31.26
C ASN A 102 -12.43 -0.57 -30.22
N LEU A 103 -13.64 -0.09 -30.47
CA LEU A 103 -14.30 0.92 -29.63
C LEU A 103 -14.49 0.47 -28.17
N LYS A 104 -14.89 -0.79 -27.95
CA LYS A 104 -15.10 -1.35 -26.61
C LYS A 104 -13.79 -1.33 -25.82
N ASN A 105 -12.71 -1.74 -26.47
CA ASN A 105 -11.39 -1.88 -25.86
C ASN A 105 -10.71 -0.54 -25.61
N LYS A 106 -10.99 0.48 -26.42
CA LYS A 106 -10.56 1.87 -26.15
C LYS A 106 -11.01 2.37 -24.78
N LYS A 107 -12.28 2.14 -24.40
CA LYS A 107 -12.80 2.58 -23.09
C LYS A 107 -12.09 1.90 -21.93
N GLN A 108 -11.89 0.59 -22.01
CA GLN A 108 -11.12 -0.16 -21.01
C GLN A 108 -9.67 0.31 -20.96
N PHE A 109 -9.06 0.59 -22.11
CA PHE A 109 -7.68 1.03 -22.16
C PHE A 109 -7.46 2.42 -21.54
N LEU A 110 -8.44 3.34 -21.58
CA LEU A 110 -8.35 4.61 -20.84
C LEU A 110 -8.18 4.39 -19.32
N VAL A 111 -8.81 3.35 -18.78
CA VAL A 111 -8.61 2.93 -17.38
C VAL A 111 -7.17 2.50 -17.18
N HIS A 112 -6.59 1.70 -18.08
CA HIS A 112 -5.20 1.28 -17.97
C HIS A 112 -4.21 2.45 -18.05
N ILE A 113 -4.40 3.36 -19.00
CA ILE A 113 -3.62 4.61 -19.12
C ILE A 113 -3.66 5.37 -17.79
N SER A 114 -4.86 5.59 -17.25
CA SER A 114 -5.03 6.39 -16.04
C SER A 114 -4.37 5.73 -14.84
N ASN A 115 -4.44 4.40 -14.74
CA ASN A 115 -3.77 3.68 -13.67
C ASN A 115 -2.24 3.68 -13.83
N ALA A 116 -1.72 3.50 -15.04
CA ALA A 116 -0.28 3.60 -15.30
C ALA A 116 0.24 5.00 -14.96
N LEU A 117 -0.44 6.05 -15.42
CA LEU A 117 -0.09 7.44 -15.11
C LEU A 117 -0.16 7.74 -13.62
N ARG A 118 -1.20 7.25 -12.94
CA ARG A 118 -1.34 7.42 -11.49
C ARG A 118 -0.19 6.78 -10.72
N ILE A 119 0.17 5.55 -11.09
CA ILE A 119 1.21 4.77 -10.42
C ILE A 119 2.61 5.34 -10.70
N SER A 120 2.86 5.85 -11.92
CA SER A 120 4.21 6.08 -12.40
C SER A 120 4.54 7.50 -12.83
N GLU A 121 3.53 8.31 -13.14
CA GLU A 121 3.69 9.61 -13.80
C GLU A 121 4.59 9.53 -15.05
N ASP A 122 4.52 8.40 -15.78
CA ASP A 122 5.44 8.09 -16.87
C ASP A 122 5.39 9.14 -17.99
N SER A 123 6.52 9.80 -18.23
CA SER A 123 6.63 10.91 -19.16
C SER A 123 6.39 10.51 -20.62
N GLU A 124 6.70 9.27 -20.99
CA GLU A 124 6.48 8.80 -22.37
C GLU A 124 4.99 8.60 -22.64
N ILE A 125 4.24 8.04 -21.68
CA ILE A 125 2.77 7.94 -21.81
C ILE A 125 2.17 9.35 -21.96
N ILE A 126 2.62 10.31 -21.15
CA ILE A 126 2.15 11.70 -21.20
C ILE A 126 2.46 12.31 -22.58
N GLU A 127 3.68 12.17 -23.09
CA GLU A 127 4.10 12.71 -24.39
C GLU A 127 3.30 12.07 -25.55
N ILE A 128 3.08 10.75 -25.54
CA ILE A 128 2.28 10.06 -26.57
C ILE A 128 0.86 10.62 -26.61
N ILE A 129 0.22 10.81 -25.45
CA ILE A 129 -1.14 11.34 -25.37
C ILE A 129 -1.19 12.79 -25.86
N LEU A 130 -0.29 13.65 -25.38
CA LEU A 130 -0.27 15.06 -25.79
C LEU A 130 -0.06 15.24 -27.30
N MET A 131 0.81 14.42 -27.90
CA MET A 131 1.17 14.54 -29.31
C MET A 131 0.17 13.89 -30.26
N SER A 132 -0.41 12.75 -29.86
CA SER A 132 -1.19 11.90 -30.78
C SER A 132 -2.68 11.90 -30.45
N PHE A 133 -3.04 12.08 -29.17
CA PHE A 133 -4.41 11.88 -28.69
C PHE A 133 -4.85 12.90 -27.61
N PRO A 134 -4.62 14.22 -27.78
CA PRO A 134 -4.89 15.21 -26.73
C PRO A 134 -6.38 15.26 -26.33
N TYR A 135 -7.27 14.91 -27.25
CA TYR A 135 -8.71 14.82 -27.00
C TYR A 135 -9.09 13.77 -25.95
N LEU A 136 -8.25 12.75 -25.69
CA LEU A 136 -8.52 11.71 -24.69
C LEU A 136 -8.35 12.21 -23.25
N ILE A 137 -7.64 13.31 -23.01
CA ILE A 137 -7.32 13.79 -21.65
C ILE A 137 -8.60 14.02 -20.83
N LYS A 138 -9.65 14.56 -21.48
CA LYS A 138 -10.94 14.79 -20.83
C LYS A 138 -11.59 13.47 -20.37
N ASP A 139 -11.43 12.40 -21.13
CA ASP A 139 -12.08 11.10 -20.93
C ASP A 139 -11.27 10.17 -20.00
N LEU A 140 -10.03 10.54 -19.67
CA LEU A 140 -9.22 9.78 -18.70
C LEU A 140 -9.88 9.79 -17.31
N PRO A 141 -10.10 8.62 -16.67
CA PRO A 141 -10.58 8.53 -15.28
C PRO A 141 -9.49 8.90 -14.26
N LEU A 142 -9.12 10.18 -14.27
CA LEU A 142 -8.23 10.87 -13.34
C LEU A 142 -8.99 12.05 -12.70
N SER A 143 -8.58 12.46 -11.50
CA SER A 143 -9.15 13.65 -10.87
C SER A 143 -8.78 14.91 -11.67
N PRO A 144 -9.62 15.97 -11.62
CA PRO A 144 -9.31 17.25 -12.26
C PRO A 144 -7.92 17.79 -11.90
N LYS A 145 -7.56 17.83 -10.61
CA LYS A 145 -6.22 18.30 -10.20
C LYS A 145 -5.09 17.42 -10.70
N LEU A 146 -5.30 16.10 -10.79
CA LEU A 146 -4.29 15.20 -11.34
C LEU A 146 -4.09 15.40 -12.84
N LYS A 147 -5.17 15.68 -13.60
CA LYS A 147 -5.07 16.07 -15.02
C LYS A 147 -4.26 17.36 -15.17
N ASP A 148 -4.53 18.36 -14.36
CA ASP A 148 -3.82 19.65 -14.37
C ASP A 148 -2.33 19.47 -14.08
N LYS A 149 -2.00 18.64 -13.09
CA LYS A 149 -0.60 18.29 -12.77
C LYS A 149 0.13 17.62 -13.94
N LEU A 150 -0.45 16.56 -14.50
CA LEU A 150 0.18 15.70 -15.50
C LEU A 150 0.25 16.34 -16.89
N PHE A 151 -0.83 16.99 -17.31
CA PHE A 151 -0.99 17.49 -18.68
C PHE A 151 -0.92 19.02 -18.78
N LYS A 152 -0.69 19.73 -17.68
CA LYS A 152 -0.62 21.21 -17.63
C LYS A 152 -1.90 21.88 -18.14
N THR A 153 -3.03 21.35 -17.70
CA THR A 153 -4.39 21.83 -18.01
C THR A 153 -4.98 22.67 -16.87
N ASN A 154 -6.23 23.11 -17.02
CA ASN A 154 -7.01 23.82 -16.00
C ASN A 154 -8.43 23.23 -15.83
N PHE A 155 -8.55 21.90 -15.80
CA PHE A 155 -9.84 21.22 -15.56
C PHE A 155 -10.39 21.55 -14.17
N SER A 156 -9.54 21.60 -13.14
CA SER A 156 -10.00 21.81 -11.77
C SER A 156 -10.64 23.20 -11.56
N GLY A 157 -10.24 24.21 -12.33
CA GLY A 157 -10.79 25.57 -12.24
C GLY A 157 -12.23 25.71 -12.74
N TYR A 158 -12.71 24.78 -13.58
CA TYR A 158 -14.08 24.77 -14.10
C TYR A 158 -14.88 23.55 -13.63
N TRP A 159 -14.34 22.78 -12.69
CA TRP A 159 -14.95 21.56 -12.24
C TRP A 159 -16.00 21.83 -11.16
N ASP A 160 -17.21 21.32 -11.36
CA ASP A 160 -18.32 21.46 -10.42
C ASP A 160 -18.28 20.35 -9.36
N TYR A 161 -17.62 20.62 -8.24
CA TYR A 161 -17.51 19.70 -7.10
C TYR A 161 -18.81 19.56 -6.29
N SER A 162 -19.83 20.39 -6.54
CA SER A 162 -21.09 20.35 -5.80
C SER A 162 -21.90 19.08 -6.09
N GLN A 163 -21.68 18.45 -7.26
CA GLN A 163 -22.46 17.31 -7.72
C GLN A 163 -22.34 16.09 -6.78
N THR A 164 -23.46 15.40 -6.58
CA THR A 164 -23.65 14.35 -5.55
C THR A 164 -22.72 13.15 -5.71
N GLU A 165 -22.22 12.90 -6.92
CA GLU A 165 -21.42 11.72 -7.28
C GLU A 165 -19.93 12.02 -7.47
N ASP A 166 -19.47 13.23 -7.15
CA ASP A 166 -18.06 13.56 -7.36
C ASP A 166 -17.14 12.84 -6.37
N LYS A 167 -16.63 11.70 -6.84
CA LYS A 167 -15.66 10.86 -6.13
C LYS A 167 -14.30 11.54 -5.89
N TYR A 168 -14.02 12.66 -6.56
CA TYR A 168 -12.76 13.38 -6.43
C TYR A 168 -12.81 14.54 -5.44
N LEU A 169 -14.00 15.01 -5.04
CA LEU A 169 -14.19 16.10 -4.06
C LEU A 169 -13.24 15.96 -2.86
N LEU A 170 -13.26 14.78 -2.23
CA LEU A 170 -12.53 14.50 -1.00
C LEU A 170 -11.01 14.53 -1.19
N PHE A 171 -10.54 14.10 -2.36
CA PHE A 171 -9.12 14.07 -2.67
C PHE A 171 -8.62 15.42 -3.16
N ASP A 172 -9.31 16.05 -4.12
CA ASP A 172 -8.86 17.28 -4.74
C ASP A 172 -8.96 18.46 -3.77
N LEU A 173 -9.95 18.50 -2.86
CA LEU A 173 -10.13 19.61 -1.93
C LEU A 173 -9.56 19.36 -0.52
N GLN A 174 -8.81 18.27 -0.29
CA GLN A 174 -8.29 17.98 1.06
C GLN A 174 -7.34 19.06 1.62
N ASP A 175 -6.69 19.83 0.73
CA ASP A 175 -5.83 20.96 1.09
C ASP A 175 -6.60 22.25 1.39
N ASP A 176 -7.92 22.29 1.11
CA ASP A 176 -8.85 23.35 1.52
C ASP A 176 -10.05 22.74 2.27
N PRO A 177 -9.87 22.36 3.56
CA PRO A 177 -10.91 21.70 4.34
C PRO A 177 -12.20 22.50 4.47
N LYS A 178 -12.11 23.84 4.45
CA LYS A 178 -13.28 24.73 4.56
C LYS A 178 -14.12 24.65 3.31
N GLN A 179 -13.50 24.75 2.13
CA GLN A 179 -14.21 24.61 0.87
C GLN A 179 -14.82 23.21 0.71
N ALA A 180 -14.07 22.16 1.05
CA ALA A 180 -14.57 20.78 1.03
C ALA A 180 -15.79 20.61 1.95
N PHE A 181 -15.73 21.18 3.16
CA PHE A 181 -16.83 21.17 4.12
C PHE A 181 -18.06 21.91 3.57
N THR A 182 -17.91 23.14 3.07
CA THR A 182 -19.00 23.94 2.48
C THR A 182 -19.71 23.16 1.37
N PHE A 183 -18.97 22.64 0.39
CA PHE A 183 -19.57 21.86 -0.70
C PHE A 183 -20.24 20.59 -0.22
N LEU A 184 -19.77 19.99 0.88
CA LEU A 184 -20.38 18.78 1.43
C LEU A 184 -21.70 19.09 2.15
N ILE A 185 -21.78 20.15 2.94
CA ILE A 185 -22.99 20.50 3.71
C ILE A 185 -24.10 21.09 2.84
N GLU A 186 -23.76 21.71 1.71
CA GLU A 186 -24.72 22.22 0.72
C GLU A 186 -25.41 21.09 -0.04
N LYS A 187 -24.91 19.84 0.06
CA LYS A 187 -25.54 18.69 -0.59
C LYS A 187 -26.84 18.32 0.11
N GLU A 188 -27.88 18.15 -0.70
CA GLU A 188 -29.14 17.57 -0.24
C GLU A 188 -28.91 16.20 0.44
N ASN A 189 -29.67 15.97 1.50
CA ASN A 189 -29.68 14.72 2.27
C ASN A 189 -28.30 14.34 2.85
N ILE A 190 -27.51 15.31 3.30
CA ILE A 190 -26.17 15.07 3.88
C ILE A 190 -26.19 14.03 5.02
N GLU A 191 -27.22 14.00 5.85
CA GLU A 191 -27.35 13.00 6.92
C GLU A 191 -27.42 11.57 6.39
N THR A 192 -28.19 11.35 5.32
CA THR A 192 -28.28 10.05 4.64
C THR A 192 -26.95 9.67 4.01
N LYS A 193 -26.24 10.63 3.40
CA LYS A 193 -24.91 10.40 2.82
C LYS A 193 -23.87 10.02 3.87
N LEU A 194 -23.89 10.66 5.04
CA LEU A 194 -23.01 10.32 6.16
C LEU A 194 -23.28 8.93 6.73
N LYS A 195 -24.54 8.47 6.73
CA LYS A 195 -24.89 7.10 7.12
C LYS A 195 -24.37 6.06 6.13
N ILE A 196 -24.41 6.36 4.83
CA ILE A 196 -23.96 5.46 3.76
C ILE A 196 -22.42 5.45 3.65
N ASN A 197 -21.80 6.62 3.78
CA ASN A 197 -20.36 6.79 3.71
C ASN A 197 -19.83 7.54 4.94
N PRO A 198 -19.50 6.81 6.02
CA PRO A 198 -18.99 7.41 7.24
C PRO A 198 -17.63 8.11 7.08
N GLU A 199 -16.86 7.80 6.04
CA GLU A 199 -15.56 8.46 5.78
C GLU A 199 -15.73 9.97 5.56
N LEU A 200 -16.93 10.42 5.16
CA LEU A 200 -17.27 11.84 5.03
C LEU A 200 -17.13 12.61 6.34
N TYR A 201 -17.23 11.96 7.51
CA TYR A 201 -16.95 12.60 8.79
C TYR A 201 -15.51 13.12 8.89
N GLY A 202 -14.57 12.53 8.14
CA GLY A 202 -13.20 13.03 8.06
C GLY A 202 -13.12 14.46 7.53
N VAL A 203 -14.04 14.90 6.64
CA VAL A 203 -14.09 16.29 6.15
C VAL A 203 -14.44 17.25 7.28
N PHE A 204 -15.39 16.85 8.13
CA PHE A 204 -15.76 17.63 9.31
C PHE A 204 -14.59 17.72 10.28
N CYS A 205 -13.90 16.60 10.54
CA CYS A 205 -12.69 16.60 11.35
C CYS A 205 -11.61 17.52 10.78
N ASN A 206 -11.35 17.47 9.46
CA ASN A 206 -10.36 18.34 8.82
C ASN A 206 -10.73 19.83 8.93
N ASN A 207 -12.02 20.18 8.82
CA ASN A 207 -12.49 21.54 8.97
C ASN A 207 -12.38 22.06 10.42
N PHE A 208 -12.55 21.17 11.41
CA PHE A 208 -12.50 21.50 12.83
C PHE A 208 -11.20 21.04 13.51
N SER A 209 -10.07 20.90 12.79
CA SER A 209 -8.80 20.46 13.37
C SER A 209 -8.30 21.37 14.51
N ASP A 210 -8.74 22.63 14.53
CA ASP A 210 -8.41 23.61 15.56
C ASP A 210 -9.48 23.74 16.68
N ASP A 211 -10.64 23.09 16.55
CA ASP A 211 -11.73 23.06 17.55
C ASP A 211 -11.90 21.63 18.08
N PHE A 212 -11.16 21.30 19.15
CA PHE A 212 -11.04 19.92 19.62
C PHE A 212 -12.35 19.31 20.13
N GLU A 213 -13.30 20.12 20.61
CA GLU A 213 -14.61 19.60 21.02
C GLU A 213 -15.44 19.19 19.81
N LYS A 214 -15.49 20.03 18.76
CA LYS A 214 -16.15 19.63 17.50
C LYS A 214 -15.41 18.49 16.81
N TYR A 215 -14.09 18.54 16.76
CA TYR A 215 -13.25 17.49 16.21
C TYR A 215 -13.58 16.13 16.85
N LYS A 216 -13.60 16.07 18.19
CA LYS A 216 -13.97 14.87 18.96
C LYS A 216 -15.37 14.38 18.62
N ILE A 217 -16.36 15.26 18.51
CA ILE A 217 -17.74 14.89 18.15
C ILE A 217 -17.78 14.17 16.79
N PHE A 218 -17.16 14.75 15.76
CA PHE A 218 -17.20 14.16 14.42
C PHE A 218 -16.32 12.91 14.30
N PHE A 219 -15.19 12.86 15.00
CA PHE A 219 -14.36 11.66 15.03
C PHE A 219 -15.08 10.52 15.76
N ASN A 220 -15.80 10.80 16.86
CA ASN A 220 -16.63 9.78 17.52
C ASN A 220 -17.77 9.29 16.63
N LYS A 221 -18.35 10.13 15.78
CA LYS A 221 -19.34 9.68 14.77
C LYS A 221 -18.71 8.73 13.76
N PHE A 222 -17.49 9.03 13.29
CA PHE A 222 -16.72 8.12 12.45
C PHE A 222 -16.46 6.79 13.16
N LEU A 223 -15.88 6.80 14.36
CA LEU A 223 -15.55 5.60 15.14
C LEU A 223 -16.79 4.74 15.43
N ASN A 224 -17.90 5.37 15.84
CA ASN A 224 -19.15 4.69 16.15
C ASN A 224 -19.73 3.96 14.91
N SER A 225 -19.54 4.49 13.71
CA SER A 225 -20.00 3.83 12.47
C SER A 225 -19.31 2.48 12.20
N TYR A 226 -18.13 2.26 12.79
CA TYR A 226 -17.37 1.01 12.73
C TYR A 226 -17.47 0.19 14.04
N ALA A 227 -18.32 0.62 14.99
CA ALA A 227 -18.40 0.07 16.34
C ALA A 227 -17.03 0.01 17.04
N LEU A 228 -16.27 1.11 16.96
CA LEU A 228 -14.95 1.26 17.56
C LEU A 228 -15.01 2.05 18.88
N PRO A 229 -14.02 1.87 19.79
CA PRO A 229 -13.92 2.66 21.01
C PRO A 229 -13.93 4.16 20.72
N LEU A 230 -14.68 4.93 21.51
CA LEU A 230 -14.81 6.36 21.29
C LEU A 230 -13.67 7.13 21.98
N ILE A 231 -13.43 8.35 21.52
CA ILE A 231 -12.51 9.29 22.15
C ILE A 231 -13.20 9.90 23.36
N THR A 232 -12.60 9.72 24.54
CA THR A 232 -13.04 10.34 25.79
C THR A 232 -12.50 11.75 25.92
N LYS A 233 -11.26 11.96 25.48
CA LYS A 233 -10.56 13.23 25.66
C LYS A 233 -9.58 13.50 24.53
N VAL A 234 -9.48 14.78 24.16
CA VAL A 234 -8.39 15.33 23.36
C VAL A 234 -7.71 16.41 24.20
N ASN A 235 -6.48 16.17 24.65
CA ASN A 235 -5.76 17.14 25.47
C ASN A 235 -5.44 18.41 24.66
N ASN A 236 -5.64 19.58 25.26
CA ASN A 236 -5.27 20.86 24.65
C ASN A 236 -3.76 20.92 24.40
N GLY A 237 -3.37 21.55 23.30
CA GLY A 237 -1.96 21.74 22.94
C GLY A 237 -1.74 21.74 21.43
N LYS A 238 -0.51 22.02 21.03
CA LYS A 238 -0.03 21.95 19.64
C LYS A 238 0.74 20.65 19.40
N GLY A 239 0.98 20.32 18.14
CA GLY A 239 1.76 19.16 17.73
C GLY A 239 0.91 17.90 17.57
N ASN A 240 1.59 16.76 17.48
CA ASN A 240 1.00 15.47 17.08
C ASN A 240 -0.24 15.11 17.90
N ILE A 241 -1.39 15.10 17.23
CA ILE A 241 -2.70 14.73 17.78
C ILE A 241 -2.70 13.35 18.45
N LEU A 242 -1.90 12.39 17.96
CA LEU A 242 -1.84 11.02 18.49
C LEU A 242 -1.26 10.96 19.92
N LYS A 243 -0.51 11.98 20.36
CA LYS A 243 -0.08 12.13 21.76
C LYS A 243 -1.18 12.62 22.70
N ARG A 244 -2.25 13.17 22.14
CA ARG A 244 -3.25 13.96 22.86
C ARG A 244 -4.62 13.29 22.92
N ILE A 245 -4.88 12.30 22.06
CA ILE A 245 -6.14 11.56 22.05
C ILE A 245 -6.10 10.43 23.09
N GLN A 246 -7.22 10.28 23.81
CA GLN A 246 -7.48 9.17 24.72
C GLN A 246 -8.78 8.50 24.34
N PHE A 247 -8.79 7.17 24.33
CA PHE A 247 -9.95 6.35 24.00
C PHE A 247 -10.63 5.81 25.25
N GLU A 248 -11.88 5.39 25.11
CA GLU A 248 -12.59 4.61 26.11
C GLU A 248 -11.82 3.32 26.40
N ASN A 249 -11.68 3.02 27.69
CA ASN A 249 -11.21 1.71 28.12
C ASN A 249 -12.38 0.75 27.94
N ASN A 250 -12.32 -0.13 26.94
CA ASN A 250 -13.28 -1.22 26.88
C ASN A 250 -13.01 -2.18 28.03
N ASP A 251 -14.08 -2.55 28.76
CA ASP A 251 -14.00 -3.51 29.85
C ASP A 251 -13.22 -4.74 29.41
N ARG A 252 -12.22 -5.09 30.23
CA ARG A 252 -11.38 -6.26 30.00
C ARG A 252 -12.28 -7.49 30.03
N ILE A 253 -12.64 -8.03 28.87
CA ILE A 253 -13.41 -9.27 28.83
C ILE A 253 -12.48 -10.41 29.29
N VAL A 254 -12.56 -10.71 30.59
CA VAL A 254 -11.95 -11.89 31.23
C VAL A 254 -12.80 -13.10 30.85
N LEU A 255 -12.51 -13.70 29.70
CA LEU A 255 -13.00 -15.05 29.39
C LEU A 255 -11.94 -16.07 29.80
N SER A 256 -12.41 -17.11 30.48
CA SER A 256 -11.69 -18.11 31.27
C SER A 256 -10.94 -19.20 30.48
N LYS A 257 -10.54 -18.93 29.22
CA LYS A 257 -9.59 -19.80 28.49
C LYS A 257 -8.22 -19.14 28.50
N GLN A 258 -7.14 -19.95 28.58
CA GLN A 258 -5.78 -19.45 28.32
C GLN A 258 -5.76 -18.85 26.91
N LYS A 259 -5.87 -17.53 26.83
CA LYS A 259 -5.82 -16.76 25.59
C LYS A 259 -4.43 -16.99 24.95
N PRO A 260 -4.31 -17.20 23.63
CA PRO A 260 -3.00 -17.37 22.98
C PRO A 260 -2.08 -16.16 23.24
N LEU A 261 -0.77 -16.36 23.32
CA LEU A 261 0.14 -15.22 23.43
C LEU A 261 0.27 -14.52 22.07
N VAL A 262 0.12 -13.20 22.04
CA VAL A 262 0.40 -12.39 20.85
C VAL A 262 1.74 -11.66 21.03
N SER A 263 2.70 -11.93 20.15
CA SER A 263 3.93 -11.12 20.08
C SER A 263 3.73 -9.96 19.12
N ILE A 264 3.86 -8.73 19.63
CA ILE A 264 3.83 -7.52 18.83
C ILE A 264 5.28 -7.13 18.53
N VAL A 265 5.67 -7.26 17.27
CA VAL A 265 7.03 -7.00 16.80
C VAL A 265 7.13 -5.57 16.27
N MET A 266 8.11 -4.81 16.79
CA MET A 266 8.32 -3.40 16.44
C MET A 266 9.81 -3.12 16.17
N SER A 267 10.07 -2.35 15.12
CA SER A 267 11.38 -1.74 14.87
C SER A 267 11.25 -0.23 15.12
N ALA A 268 12.22 0.39 15.79
CA ALA A 268 12.24 1.82 16.01
C ALA A 268 13.54 2.43 15.50
N TYR A 269 13.46 3.57 14.80
CA TYR A 269 14.64 4.34 14.39
C TYR A 269 14.30 5.83 14.44
N ASN A 270 15.06 6.60 15.21
CA ASN A 270 14.84 8.03 15.42
C ASN A 270 13.36 8.37 15.72
N SER A 271 12.77 7.63 16.64
CA SER A 271 11.35 7.65 17.00
C SER A 271 11.09 8.28 18.37
N GLN A 272 11.99 9.13 18.90
CA GLN A 272 11.83 9.73 20.23
C GLN A 272 10.49 10.47 20.39
N ASP A 273 10.00 11.04 19.28
CA ASP A 273 8.76 11.82 19.25
C ASP A 273 7.51 10.96 19.10
N THR A 274 7.63 9.65 18.92
CA THR A 274 6.47 8.81 18.62
C THR A 274 6.37 7.52 19.39
N ILE A 275 7.51 6.96 19.79
CA ILE A 275 7.61 5.62 20.35
C ILE A 275 6.76 5.44 21.62
N GLU A 276 6.66 6.47 22.45
CA GLU A 276 5.94 6.40 23.72
C GLU A 276 4.42 6.21 23.51
N TYR A 277 3.77 7.02 22.66
CA TYR A 277 2.34 6.83 22.41
C TYR A 277 2.06 5.55 21.62
N ALA A 278 2.97 5.15 20.73
CA ALA A 278 2.84 3.92 19.96
C ALA A 278 2.81 2.71 20.91
N ILE A 279 3.79 2.59 21.81
CA ILE A 279 3.82 1.50 22.81
C ILE A 279 2.65 1.61 23.80
N ASN A 280 2.32 2.80 24.29
CA ASN A 280 1.18 2.97 25.20
C ASN A 280 -0.14 2.54 24.55
N SER A 281 -0.33 2.75 23.25
CA SER A 281 -1.52 2.26 22.53
C SER A 281 -1.60 0.72 22.48
N LEU A 282 -0.45 0.03 22.48
CA LEU A 282 -0.37 -1.43 22.54
C LEU A 282 -0.56 -1.97 23.97
N LEU A 283 -0.09 -1.25 24.98
CA LEU A 283 -0.31 -1.62 26.38
C LEU A 283 -1.79 -1.48 26.80
N ASN A 284 -2.51 -0.55 26.17
CA ASN A 284 -3.92 -0.26 26.43
C ASN A 284 -4.90 -1.05 25.54
N GLN A 285 -4.48 -2.19 25.00
CA GLN A 285 -5.37 -3.09 24.24
C GLN A 285 -6.37 -3.80 25.16
N SER A 286 -7.58 -4.09 24.68
CA SER A 286 -8.56 -4.91 25.40
C SER A 286 -8.07 -6.36 25.58
N TYR A 287 -7.21 -6.82 24.66
CA TYR A 287 -6.50 -8.10 24.75
C TYR A 287 -5.21 -7.96 25.55
N GLN A 288 -5.08 -8.71 26.65
CA GLN A 288 -4.00 -8.51 27.62
C GLN A 288 -2.84 -9.52 27.53
N ASN A 289 -3.04 -10.69 26.91
CA ASN A 289 -1.98 -11.71 26.80
C ASN A 289 -1.04 -11.39 25.63
N ILE A 290 -0.25 -10.33 25.80
CA ILE A 290 0.65 -9.79 24.78
C ILE A 290 2.07 -9.71 25.33
N GLU A 291 3.04 -9.78 24.42
CA GLU A 291 4.39 -9.24 24.63
C GLU A 291 4.71 -8.24 23.52
N ILE A 292 5.52 -7.24 23.83
CA ILE A 292 6.02 -6.24 22.88
C ILE A 292 7.51 -6.48 22.73
N VAL A 293 7.92 -6.96 21.56
CA VAL A 293 9.32 -7.24 21.22
C VAL A 293 9.79 -6.12 20.31
N VAL A 294 10.57 -5.20 20.86
CA VAL A 294 10.99 -3.97 20.17
C VAL A 294 12.50 -3.87 20.09
N CYS A 295 13.02 -3.43 18.95
CA CYS A 295 14.44 -3.17 18.77
C CYS A 295 14.67 -1.75 18.26
N ASP A 296 15.57 -1.03 18.93
CA ASP A 296 16.14 0.21 18.44
C ASP A 296 17.16 -0.09 17.33
N ASP A 297 16.92 0.41 16.12
CA ASP A 297 17.74 0.19 14.92
C ASP A 297 18.92 1.17 14.84
N CYS A 298 19.67 1.28 15.95
CA CYS A 298 20.80 2.19 16.12
C CYS A 298 20.39 3.68 15.96
N SER A 299 19.38 4.12 16.72
CA SER A 299 18.93 5.51 16.70
C SER A 299 20.01 6.48 17.16
N LYS A 300 19.94 7.72 16.66
CA LYS A 300 20.83 8.83 17.06
C LYS A 300 20.19 9.78 18.07
N ASP A 301 18.92 9.58 18.37
CA ASP A 301 18.11 10.39 19.26
C ASP A 301 17.83 9.63 20.57
N ASN A 302 16.90 10.12 21.40
CA ASN A 302 16.59 9.50 22.69
C ASN A 302 15.73 8.23 22.61
N THR A 303 15.50 7.65 21.43
CA THR A 303 14.60 6.48 21.26
C THR A 303 14.97 5.32 22.17
N PHE A 304 16.24 4.89 22.18
CA PHE A 304 16.66 3.75 22.99
C PHE A 304 16.51 4.00 24.50
N ALA A 305 16.82 5.20 24.96
CA ALA A 305 16.69 5.58 26.36
C ALA A 305 15.22 5.53 26.82
N ILE A 306 14.30 6.04 25.99
CA ILE A 306 12.85 5.96 26.24
C ILE A 306 12.40 4.50 26.31
N LEU A 307 12.81 3.68 25.34
CA LEU A 307 12.48 2.25 25.32
C LEU A 307 12.94 1.53 26.60
N LYS A 308 14.18 1.76 27.04
CA LYS A 308 14.72 1.16 28.26
C LYS A 308 13.95 1.59 29.52
N ASP A 309 13.59 2.86 29.62
CA ASP A 309 12.74 3.33 30.72
C ASP A 309 11.36 2.65 30.73
N MET A 310 10.76 2.45 29.56
CA MET A 310 9.48 1.73 29.44
C MET A 310 9.61 0.24 29.81
N GLU A 311 10.69 -0.44 29.40
CA GLU A 311 10.99 -1.83 29.77
C GLU A 311 11.11 -2.01 31.28
N LEU A 312 11.79 -1.09 31.96
CA LEU A 312 11.92 -1.12 33.43
C LEU A 312 10.57 -0.99 34.14
N LYS A 313 9.60 -0.31 33.52
CA LYS A 313 8.27 -0.07 34.09
C LYS A 313 7.25 -1.14 33.73
N ASN A 314 7.49 -1.94 32.69
CA ASN A 314 6.50 -2.90 32.20
C ASN A 314 7.15 -4.18 31.65
N SER A 315 6.92 -5.29 32.36
CA SER A 315 7.48 -6.61 32.02
C SER A 315 6.97 -7.23 30.70
N LYS A 316 5.93 -6.66 30.08
CA LYS A 316 5.47 -7.08 28.75
C LYS A 316 6.39 -6.58 27.64
N ILE A 317 7.25 -5.61 27.90
CA ILE A 317 8.14 -5.01 26.91
C ILE A 317 9.51 -5.68 27.02
N ARG A 318 10.06 -6.07 25.87
CA ARG A 318 11.43 -6.60 25.73
C ARG A 318 12.15 -5.75 24.68
N VAL A 319 13.20 -5.06 25.12
CA VAL A 319 13.94 -4.08 24.32
C VAL A 319 15.31 -4.61 23.94
N TYR A 320 15.58 -4.58 22.64
CA TYR A 320 16.88 -4.87 22.05
C TYR A 320 17.45 -3.63 21.36
N GLN A 321 18.73 -3.68 21.02
CA GLN A 321 19.41 -2.62 20.29
C GLN A 321 20.31 -3.23 19.24
N SER A 322 20.15 -2.77 18.01
CA SER A 322 21.03 -3.14 16.90
C SER A 322 22.33 -2.35 16.95
N ILE A 323 23.43 -3.00 16.58
CA ILE A 323 24.76 -2.37 16.48
C ILE A 323 24.89 -1.39 15.29
N LYS A 324 24.02 -1.51 14.28
CA LYS A 324 24.02 -0.70 13.06
C LYS A 324 22.60 -0.53 12.52
N ASN A 325 22.34 0.51 11.73
CA ASN A 325 21.06 0.66 11.08
C ASN A 325 20.87 -0.37 9.95
N GLN A 326 19.93 -1.31 10.13
CA GLN A 326 19.66 -2.44 9.25
C GLN A 326 18.29 -2.34 8.57
N GLY A 327 17.49 -1.33 8.89
CA GLY A 327 16.17 -1.13 8.31
C GLY A 327 15.10 -2.00 8.98
N THR A 328 13.85 -1.53 8.87
CA THR A 328 12.71 -2.07 9.60
C THR A 328 12.52 -3.58 9.44
N TYR A 329 12.64 -4.11 8.23
CA TYR A 329 12.32 -5.51 7.96
C TYR A 329 13.40 -6.48 8.44
N ASN A 330 14.68 -6.13 8.37
CA ASN A 330 15.75 -6.95 8.97
C ASN A 330 15.60 -7.00 10.50
N ILE A 331 15.33 -5.85 11.12
CA ILE A 331 15.06 -5.79 12.56
C ILE A 331 13.84 -6.63 12.94
N ARG A 332 12.75 -6.53 12.17
CA ARG A 332 11.55 -7.37 12.38
C ARG A 332 11.88 -8.85 12.26
N ASN A 333 12.70 -9.26 11.29
CA ASN A 333 13.12 -10.65 11.13
C ASN A 333 13.88 -11.17 12.36
N GLU A 334 14.79 -10.37 12.92
CA GLU A 334 15.49 -10.75 14.17
C GLU A 334 14.52 -10.82 15.36
N MET A 335 13.59 -9.88 15.47
CA MET A 335 12.60 -9.88 16.56
C MET A 335 11.57 -11.02 16.44
N ILE A 336 11.21 -11.43 15.22
CA ILE A 336 10.36 -12.61 14.96
C ILE A 336 10.99 -13.88 15.56
N LYS A 337 12.32 -14.04 15.49
CA LYS A 337 13.00 -15.20 16.09
C LYS A 337 12.89 -15.22 17.62
N LEU A 338 12.79 -14.04 18.23
CA LEU A 338 12.70 -13.86 19.69
C LEU A 338 11.27 -13.85 20.22
N ALA A 339 10.27 -13.81 19.32
CA ALA A 339 8.85 -13.82 19.63
C ALA A 339 8.37 -15.19 20.13
N LYS A 340 7.64 -15.22 21.24
CA LYS A 340 7.13 -16.42 21.91
C LYS A 340 5.65 -16.68 21.64
N GLY A 341 4.96 -15.73 21.03
CA GLY A 341 3.53 -15.78 20.74
C GLY A 341 3.17 -16.84 19.71
N GLU A 342 1.97 -17.39 19.87
CA GLU A 342 1.30 -18.21 18.87
C GLU A 342 0.92 -17.36 17.65
N TYR A 343 0.49 -16.13 17.93
CA TYR A 343 0.25 -15.11 16.92
C TYR A 343 1.36 -14.06 16.96
N ILE A 344 1.75 -13.60 15.78
CA ILE A 344 2.69 -12.50 15.60
C ILE A 344 1.94 -11.39 14.89
N THR A 345 2.09 -10.16 15.36
CA THR A 345 1.64 -8.98 14.63
C THR A 345 2.73 -7.93 14.63
N PHE A 346 2.61 -6.96 13.74
CA PHE A 346 3.58 -5.92 13.53
C PHE A 346 2.98 -4.56 13.89
N HIS A 347 3.84 -3.62 14.27
CA HIS A 347 3.43 -2.26 14.56
C HIS A 347 4.56 -1.29 14.19
N ASP A 348 4.23 -0.16 13.58
CA ASP A 348 5.18 0.92 13.30
C ASP A 348 5.36 1.79 14.54
N SER A 349 6.57 2.31 14.77
CA SER A 349 6.90 3.10 15.97
C SER A 349 6.26 4.50 15.99
N ASP A 350 5.54 4.87 14.93
CA ASP A 350 4.82 6.13 14.77
C ASP A 350 3.31 5.98 14.53
N ASP A 351 2.78 4.77 14.66
CA ASP A 351 1.35 4.50 14.50
C ASP A 351 0.66 4.30 15.85
N PHE A 352 -0.65 4.55 15.91
CA PHE A 352 -1.48 4.34 17.10
C PHE A 352 -2.45 3.17 16.87
N ALA A 353 -2.42 2.14 17.70
CA ALA A 353 -3.37 1.03 17.66
C ALA A 353 -4.63 1.36 18.47
N LEU A 354 -5.82 1.23 17.86
CA LEU A 354 -7.08 1.38 18.60
C LEU A 354 -7.25 0.27 19.64
N PRO A 355 -7.94 0.52 20.77
CA PRO A 355 -7.97 -0.40 21.91
C PRO A 355 -8.43 -1.84 21.58
N THR A 356 -9.28 -2.05 20.58
CA THR A 356 -9.82 -3.37 20.23
C THR A 356 -9.01 -4.13 19.17
N ARG A 357 -7.93 -3.56 18.62
CA ARG A 357 -7.23 -4.12 17.45
C ARG A 357 -6.83 -5.58 17.65
N ILE A 358 -6.09 -5.87 18.72
CA ILE A 358 -5.54 -7.21 18.96
C ILE A 358 -6.66 -8.21 19.26
N ASP A 359 -7.67 -7.82 20.04
CA ASP A 359 -8.78 -8.71 20.39
C ASP A 359 -9.57 -9.13 19.14
N GLU A 360 -9.90 -8.17 18.26
CA GLU A 360 -10.63 -8.46 17.03
C GLU A 360 -9.83 -9.37 16.08
N GLN A 361 -8.53 -9.11 15.91
CA GLN A 361 -7.69 -9.96 15.06
C GLN A 361 -7.53 -11.38 15.63
N VAL A 362 -7.33 -11.52 16.95
CA VAL A 362 -7.24 -12.83 17.61
C VAL A 362 -8.55 -13.60 17.49
N ASN A 363 -9.69 -12.93 17.67
CA ASN A 363 -11.00 -13.58 17.56
C ASN A 363 -11.22 -14.16 16.15
N ILE A 364 -10.80 -13.46 15.10
CA ILE A 364 -10.85 -13.97 13.73
C ILE A 364 -9.98 -15.22 13.57
N LEU A 365 -8.70 -15.17 13.97
CA LEU A 365 -7.81 -16.32 13.81
C LEU A 365 -8.28 -17.53 14.65
N ASN A 366 -8.76 -17.32 15.86
CA ASN A 366 -9.26 -18.43 16.69
C ASN A 366 -10.49 -19.12 16.09
N ASN A 367 -11.42 -18.34 15.53
CA ASN A 367 -12.67 -18.86 14.99
C ASN A 367 -12.54 -19.41 13.56
N HIS A 368 -11.44 -19.10 12.86
CA HIS A 368 -11.24 -19.51 11.47
C HIS A 368 -9.85 -20.12 11.27
N GLN A 369 -9.75 -21.44 11.43
CA GLN A 369 -8.48 -22.18 11.32
C GLN A 369 -7.85 -22.13 9.91
N HIS A 370 -8.65 -21.93 8.86
CA HIS A 370 -8.16 -21.77 7.49
C HIS A 370 -7.56 -20.37 7.22
N ILE A 371 -7.82 -19.39 8.09
CA ILE A 371 -7.24 -18.06 7.99
C ILE A 371 -5.82 -18.09 8.56
N MET A 372 -4.87 -17.67 7.73
CA MET A 372 -3.44 -17.63 8.00
C MET A 372 -2.97 -16.22 8.38
N LEU A 373 -3.65 -15.20 7.84
CA LEU A 373 -3.34 -13.79 8.06
C LEU A 373 -4.64 -12.99 8.21
N CYS A 374 -4.73 -12.20 9.27
CA CYS A 374 -5.79 -11.22 9.49
C CYS A 374 -5.22 -9.81 9.41
N VAL A 375 -5.75 -8.99 8.51
CA VAL A 375 -5.31 -7.61 8.30
C VAL A 375 -6.47 -6.65 8.51
N SER A 376 -6.24 -5.59 9.27
CA SER A 376 -7.23 -4.52 9.48
C SER A 376 -7.00 -3.35 8.53
N GLN A 377 -7.85 -2.34 8.63
CA GLN A 377 -7.62 -1.06 7.97
C GLN A 377 -6.92 -0.07 8.89
N TRP A 378 -6.44 1.01 8.27
CA TRP A 378 -5.96 2.22 8.92
C TRP A 378 -6.57 3.45 8.26
N VAL A 379 -6.45 4.56 8.97
CA VAL A 379 -6.64 5.91 8.45
C VAL A 379 -5.35 6.67 8.60
N ARG A 380 -5.00 7.51 7.63
CA ARG A 380 -3.78 8.32 7.69
C ARG A 380 -4.12 9.70 8.22
N ILE A 381 -3.37 10.14 9.22
CA ILE A 381 -3.62 11.39 9.95
C ILE A 381 -2.35 12.23 10.05
N GLU A 382 -2.45 13.52 9.76
CA GLU A 382 -1.36 14.46 9.93
C GLU A 382 -1.15 14.82 11.41
N PRO A 383 0.02 15.37 11.77
CA PRO A 383 0.27 15.77 13.15
C PRO A 383 -0.78 16.74 13.73
N ASP A 384 -1.42 17.57 12.90
CA ASP A 384 -2.45 18.52 13.31
C ASP A 384 -3.85 17.90 13.48
N GLY A 385 -4.05 16.63 13.11
CA GLY A 385 -5.36 15.97 13.17
C GLY A 385 -6.06 15.82 11.82
N ARG A 386 -5.52 16.37 10.72
CA ARG A 386 -6.18 16.24 9.42
C ARG A 386 -6.04 14.82 8.86
N PHE A 387 -7.16 14.21 8.49
CA PHE A 387 -7.21 12.97 7.74
C PHE A 387 -6.77 13.17 6.29
N ILE A 388 -6.08 12.16 5.77
CA ILE A 388 -5.62 12.13 4.39
C ILE A 388 -6.54 11.28 3.55
N TYR A 389 -7.02 11.87 2.46
CA TYR A 389 -7.77 11.17 1.42
C TYR A 389 -6.83 10.76 0.30
N PHE A 390 -7.12 9.60 -0.27
CA PHE A 390 -6.40 9.07 -1.41
C PHE A 390 -7.17 9.33 -2.70
N PHE A 391 -6.51 9.11 -3.85
CA PHE A 391 -7.00 9.44 -5.20
C PHE A 391 -8.38 8.90 -5.58
N ASP A 392 -8.86 7.86 -4.90
CA ASP A 392 -10.18 7.24 -5.12
C ASP A 392 -11.26 7.81 -4.20
N GLY A 393 -10.95 8.89 -3.47
CA GLY A 393 -11.82 9.55 -2.52
C GLY A 393 -11.93 8.84 -1.17
N LYS A 394 -11.20 7.74 -0.97
CA LYS A 394 -11.29 6.97 0.28
C LYS A 394 -10.25 7.41 1.29
N LEU A 395 -10.66 7.40 2.55
CA LEU A 395 -9.87 7.65 3.75
C LEU A 395 -9.30 6.34 4.30
N ASN A 396 -10.09 5.27 4.33
CA ASN A 396 -9.65 3.96 4.84
C ASN A 396 -8.73 3.25 3.84
N ARG A 397 -7.73 2.55 4.37
CA ARG A 397 -6.82 1.72 3.59
C ARG A 397 -6.51 0.42 4.30
N LEU A 398 -6.19 -0.63 3.54
CA LEU A 398 -5.67 -1.85 4.14
C LEU A 398 -4.32 -1.55 4.81
N CYS A 399 -4.14 -1.97 6.05
CA CYS A 399 -2.92 -1.74 6.83
C CYS A 399 -2.06 -3.01 6.86
N VAL A 400 -1.47 -3.36 5.72
CA VAL A 400 -0.68 -4.60 5.56
C VAL A 400 0.47 -4.68 6.56
N VAL A 401 1.08 -3.54 6.90
CA VAL A 401 2.17 -3.42 7.88
C VAL A 401 1.78 -3.89 9.28
N SER A 402 0.49 -4.01 9.60
CA SER A 402 -0.02 -4.44 10.92
C SER A 402 -0.83 -5.73 10.85
N SER A 403 -0.53 -6.57 9.86
CA SER A 403 -1.13 -7.89 9.74
C SER A 403 -0.79 -8.77 10.95
N MET A 404 -1.79 -9.48 11.47
CA MET A 404 -1.61 -10.54 12.45
C MET A 404 -1.57 -11.88 11.74
N ILE A 405 -0.56 -12.70 12.06
CA ILE A 405 -0.29 -13.98 11.41
C ILE A 405 -0.22 -15.11 12.43
N ARG A 406 -0.53 -16.33 11.98
CA ARG A 406 -0.10 -17.54 12.69
C ARG A 406 1.40 -17.69 12.57
N LYS A 407 2.10 -17.93 13.68
CA LYS A 407 3.56 -18.07 13.66
C LYS A 407 4.05 -19.17 12.71
N GLU A 408 3.30 -20.27 12.59
CA GLU A 408 3.64 -21.43 11.74
C GLU A 408 3.82 -21.09 10.25
N ILE A 409 3.23 -20.01 9.74
CA ILE A 409 3.36 -19.67 8.31
C ILE A 409 4.80 -19.30 7.95
N LEU A 410 5.57 -18.78 8.91
CA LEU A 410 6.95 -18.35 8.72
C LEU A 410 7.87 -19.52 8.36
N GLU A 411 7.55 -20.75 8.78
CA GLU A 411 8.29 -21.95 8.42
C GLU A 411 8.12 -22.30 6.93
N LYS A 412 6.95 -21.99 6.35
CA LYS A 412 6.65 -22.33 4.95
C LYS A 412 7.03 -21.23 3.96
N ILE A 413 6.78 -19.97 4.30
CA ILE A 413 6.96 -18.86 3.35
C ILE A 413 8.20 -18.00 3.64
N GLY A 414 8.86 -18.20 4.79
CA GLY A 414 9.96 -17.37 5.26
C GLY A 414 9.52 -16.01 5.84
N SER A 415 10.47 -15.18 6.24
CA SER A 415 10.20 -13.84 6.81
C SER A 415 10.27 -12.74 5.73
N PHE A 416 10.36 -11.46 6.13
CA PHE A 416 10.42 -10.35 5.18
C PHE A 416 11.71 -10.35 4.35
N LYS A 417 11.65 -9.86 3.11
CA LYS A 417 12.85 -9.60 2.31
C LYS A 417 13.64 -8.42 2.89
N SER A 418 14.96 -8.42 2.69
CA SER A 418 15.90 -7.39 3.18
C SER A 418 15.85 -6.08 2.38
N SER A 419 14.65 -5.59 2.14
CA SER A 419 14.36 -4.30 1.53
C SER A 419 14.21 -3.21 2.59
N LEU A 420 14.40 -1.95 2.23
CA LEU A 420 14.05 -0.79 3.06
C LEU A 420 12.54 -0.53 3.07
N ILE A 421 11.81 -1.00 2.05
CA ILE A 421 10.41 -0.64 1.77
C ILE A 421 9.60 -1.80 1.21
N ALA A 422 8.29 -1.79 1.47
CA ALA A 422 7.28 -2.65 0.83
C ALA A 422 7.45 -4.17 1.01
N ALA A 423 8.35 -4.63 1.90
CA ALA A 423 8.51 -6.06 2.14
C ALA A 423 7.32 -6.68 2.90
N ASP A 424 6.52 -5.85 3.58
CA ASP A 424 5.20 -6.21 4.12
C ASP A 424 4.20 -6.54 3.02
N THR A 425 4.17 -5.75 1.95
CA THR A 425 3.33 -6.02 0.77
C THR A 425 3.77 -7.29 0.08
N ASP A 426 5.09 -7.49 -0.12
CA ASP A 426 5.62 -8.76 -0.64
C ASP A 426 5.21 -9.96 0.23
N PHE A 427 5.39 -9.85 1.55
CA PHE A 427 5.04 -10.91 2.48
C PHE A 427 3.56 -11.27 2.38
N TYR A 428 2.67 -10.27 2.37
CA TYR A 428 1.24 -10.46 2.17
C TYR A 428 0.91 -11.20 0.86
N GLU A 429 1.54 -10.81 -0.25
CA GLU A 429 1.36 -11.48 -1.54
C GLU A 429 1.95 -12.91 -1.56
N ARG A 430 3.01 -13.17 -0.80
CA ARG A 430 3.54 -14.54 -0.62
C ARG A 430 2.57 -15.42 0.17
N VAL A 431 1.88 -14.89 1.19
CA VAL A 431 0.82 -15.64 1.88
C VAL A 431 -0.30 -15.99 0.90
N ILE A 432 -0.79 -15.03 0.12
CA ILE A 432 -1.82 -15.26 -0.91
C ILE A 432 -1.36 -16.32 -1.91
N HIS A 433 -0.12 -16.23 -2.38
CA HIS A 433 0.42 -17.15 -3.36
C HIS A 433 0.46 -18.60 -2.83
N PHE A 434 0.86 -18.79 -1.58
CA PHE A 434 1.06 -20.12 -1.00
C PHE A 434 -0.23 -20.74 -0.43
N TYR A 435 -1.06 -19.93 0.23
CA TYR A 435 -2.24 -20.40 0.96
C TYR A 435 -3.57 -20.03 0.32
N GLY A 436 -3.57 -19.29 -0.79
CA GLY A 436 -4.79 -18.81 -1.44
C GLY A 436 -5.32 -17.51 -0.82
N ARG A 437 -6.16 -16.79 -1.57
CA ARG A 437 -6.73 -15.49 -1.14
C ARG A 437 -7.74 -15.65 0.00
N GLU A 438 -8.40 -16.80 0.06
CA GLU A 438 -9.34 -17.21 1.09
C GLU A 438 -8.69 -17.42 2.46
N SER A 439 -7.36 -17.58 2.51
CA SER A 439 -6.59 -17.64 3.77
C SER A 439 -6.36 -16.27 4.40
N ILE A 440 -6.74 -15.19 3.71
CA ILE A 440 -6.62 -13.82 4.18
C ILE A 440 -7.98 -13.33 4.66
N TYR A 441 -8.06 -12.92 5.93
CA TYR A 441 -9.21 -12.19 6.42
C TYR A 441 -8.92 -10.69 6.42
N LYS A 442 -9.75 -9.92 5.71
CA LYS A 442 -9.71 -8.45 5.70
C LYS A 442 -10.76 -7.93 6.66
N LEU A 443 -10.31 -7.46 7.82
CA LEU A 443 -11.17 -6.81 8.80
C LEU A 443 -11.41 -5.36 8.35
N GLU A 444 -12.60 -5.10 7.82
CA GLU A 444 -13.06 -3.80 7.28
C GLU A 444 -13.32 -2.76 8.39
N LYS A 445 -12.34 -2.57 9.27
CA LYS A 445 -12.36 -1.58 10.36
C LYS A 445 -11.02 -0.86 10.47
N PRO A 446 -11.03 0.48 10.60
CA PRO A 446 -9.81 1.28 10.77
C PRO A 446 -9.26 1.18 12.19
N LEU A 447 -8.63 0.05 12.51
CA LEU A 447 -8.10 -0.24 13.85
C LEU A 447 -6.76 0.43 14.16
N ILE A 448 -6.24 1.23 13.23
CA ILE A 448 -4.94 1.91 13.33
C ILE A 448 -5.08 3.34 12.82
N LEU A 449 -4.53 4.29 13.58
CA LEU A 449 -4.31 5.65 13.12
C LEU A 449 -2.85 5.78 12.72
N GLY A 450 -2.59 5.88 11.42
CA GLY A 450 -1.24 5.92 10.88
C GLY A 450 -0.73 7.34 10.67
N LEU A 451 0.43 7.69 11.24
CA LEU A 451 0.93 9.06 11.19
C LEU A 451 1.45 9.43 9.79
N TRP A 452 0.85 10.44 9.16
CA TRP A 452 1.27 11.01 7.87
C TRP A 452 2.26 12.18 8.07
N GLY A 453 3.34 11.95 8.80
CA GLY A 453 4.36 12.98 9.12
C GLY A 453 5.55 13.04 8.14
N GLY A 454 6.30 14.14 8.16
CA GLY A 454 7.48 14.36 7.30
C GLY A 454 8.64 13.38 7.51
N GLY A 455 8.68 12.71 8.67
CA GLY A 455 9.66 11.66 8.97
C GLY A 455 9.36 10.30 8.31
N SER A 456 8.17 10.11 7.72
CA SER A 456 7.78 8.81 7.15
C SER A 456 8.62 8.44 5.93
N LEU A 457 9.07 7.18 5.86
CA LEU A 457 9.77 6.63 4.69
C LEU A 457 8.97 6.78 3.40
N THR A 458 7.63 6.77 3.48
CA THR A 458 6.73 6.93 2.33
C THR A 458 6.67 8.37 1.80
N LYS A 459 7.26 9.35 2.50
CA LYS A 459 7.39 10.75 2.06
C LYS A 459 8.79 11.12 1.60
N GLN A 460 9.81 10.28 1.83
CA GLN A 460 11.16 10.54 1.33
C GLN A 460 11.15 10.55 -0.20
N LYS A 461 11.67 11.62 -0.83
CA LYS A 461 11.53 11.91 -2.28
C LYS A 461 11.84 10.73 -3.21
N THR A 462 12.76 9.85 -2.84
CA THR A 462 13.20 8.71 -3.65
C THR A 462 12.41 7.42 -3.39
N LEU A 463 11.65 7.35 -2.30
CA LEU A 463 10.92 6.18 -1.81
C LEU A 463 9.41 6.44 -1.68
N VAL A 464 8.90 7.48 -2.34
CA VAL A 464 7.53 7.95 -2.16
C VAL A 464 6.51 6.88 -2.54
N ALA A 465 5.49 6.73 -1.69
CA ALA A 465 4.22 6.10 -2.01
C ALA A 465 3.11 7.08 -1.58
N GLY A 466 2.63 7.86 -2.55
CA GLY A 466 1.76 9.01 -2.30
C GLY A 466 0.29 8.65 -2.21
N ASN A 467 -0.50 9.51 -1.58
CA ASN A 467 -1.96 9.41 -1.55
C ASN A 467 -2.60 9.61 -2.95
N SER A 468 -1.87 10.19 -3.91
CA SER A 468 -2.26 10.23 -5.33
C SER A 468 -2.25 8.87 -6.02
N GLY A 469 -1.71 7.83 -5.38
CA GLY A 469 -1.46 6.51 -5.98
C GLY A 469 -0.10 6.41 -6.68
N PHE A 470 0.70 7.47 -6.69
CA PHE A 470 2.07 7.44 -7.20
C PHE A 470 2.96 6.56 -6.34
N VAL A 471 3.75 5.71 -6.99
CA VAL A 471 4.69 4.80 -6.35
C VAL A 471 6.06 4.99 -7.01
N ALA A 472 7.09 5.33 -6.25
CA ALA A 472 8.43 5.55 -6.79
C ALA A 472 8.97 4.33 -7.54
N LYS A 473 9.76 4.55 -8.61
CA LYS A 473 10.30 3.48 -9.47
C LYS A 473 10.96 2.33 -8.68
N LYS A 474 11.72 2.66 -7.64
CA LYS A 474 12.40 1.68 -6.77
C LYS A 474 11.43 0.70 -6.10
N ARG A 475 10.26 1.18 -5.64
CA ARG A 475 9.19 0.32 -5.07
C ARG A 475 8.55 -0.56 -6.14
N ARG A 476 8.31 -0.02 -7.33
CA ARG A 476 7.69 -0.75 -8.44
C ARG A 476 8.60 -1.84 -8.98
N ALA A 477 9.90 -1.57 -9.08
CA ALA A 477 10.91 -2.56 -9.45
C ALA A 477 10.98 -3.71 -8.43
N PHE A 478 10.98 -3.40 -7.13
CA PHE A 478 10.92 -4.41 -6.07
C PHE A 478 9.63 -5.25 -6.15
N SER A 479 8.48 -4.61 -6.34
CA SER A 479 7.20 -5.31 -6.54
C SER A 479 7.24 -6.25 -7.75
N ASP A 480 7.78 -5.78 -8.88
CA ASP A 480 7.87 -6.52 -10.14
C ASP A 480 8.78 -7.76 -9.98
N ILE A 481 9.98 -7.62 -9.41
CA ILE A 481 10.89 -8.78 -9.23
C ILE A 481 10.31 -9.82 -8.27
N CYS A 482 9.68 -9.39 -7.16
CA CYS A 482 9.04 -10.30 -6.22
C CYS A 482 7.82 -11.00 -6.84
N ALA A 483 7.03 -10.29 -7.65
CA ALA A 483 5.95 -10.88 -8.42
C ALA A 483 6.45 -11.97 -9.37
N ARG A 484 7.56 -11.72 -10.06
CA ARG A 484 8.19 -12.72 -10.92
C ARG A 484 8.69 -13.92 -10.13
N GLN A 485 9.31 -13.73 -8.96
CA GLN A 485 9.71 -14.85 -8.09
C GLN A 485 8.50 -15.69 -7.68
N ARG A 486 7.38 -15.07 -7.28
CA ARG A 486 6.15 -15.82 -6.95
C ARG A 486 5.64 -16.62 -8.16
N LEU A 487 5.69 -16.05 -9.36
CA LEU A 487 5.22 -16.73 -10.57
C LEU A 487 6.13 -17.87 -11.04
N LEU A 488 7.42 -17.61 -11.10
CA LEU A 488 8.41 -18.51 -11.69
C LEU A 488 9.00 -19.46 -10.65
N GLY A 489 9.12 -19.02 -9.40
CA GLY A 489 9.70 -19.76 -8.28
C GLY A 489 11.15 -19.38 -8.00
N ASN A 490 11.60 -19.80 -6.82
CA ASN A 490 12.92 -19.48 -6.30
C ASN A 490 14.07 -20.14 -7.08
N GLU A 491 13.79 -21.25 -7.78
CA GLU A 491 14.74 -21.93 -8.67
C GLU A 491 15.14 -21.07 -9.89
N ILE A 492 14.26 -20.14 -10.26
CA ILE A 492 14.40 -19.29 -11.46
C ILE A 492 14.80 -17.87 -11.09
N ILE A 493 14.15 -17.33 -10.06
CA ILE A 493 14.47 -16.03 -9.48
C ILE A 493 14.78 -16.28 -8.02
N SER A 494 16.06 -16.37 -7.73
CA SER A 494 16.57 -16.59 -6.38
C SER A 494 16.37 -15.35 -5.51
N ASP A 495 16.60 -15.52 -4.21
CA ASP A 495 16.64 -14.37 -3.30
C ASP A 495 17.83 -13.44 -3.61
N GLU A 496 18.90 -13.95 -4.23
CA GLU A 496 20.02 -13.11 -4.65
C GLU A 496 19.66 -12.22 -5.83
N ASP A 497 18.86 -12.70 -6.79
CA ASP A 497 18.34 -11.86 -7.88
C ASP A 497 17.48 -10.70 -7.35
N ILE A 498 16.67 -10.95 -6.31
CA ILE A 498 15.92 -9.90 -5.62
C ILE A 498 16.89 -8.93 -4.94
N ASN A 499 17.90 -9.44 -4.23
CA ASN A 499 18.90 -8.61 -3.57
C ASN A 499 19.64 -7.72 -4.56
N ASP A 500 19.96 -8.20 -5.76
CA ASP A 500 20.64 -7.44 -6.78
C ASP A 500 19.77 -6.29 -7.32
N VAL A 501 18.49 -6.52 -7.58
CA VAL A 501 17.54 -5.44 -7.93
C VAL A 501 17.41 -4.42 -6.79
N LEU A 502 17.39 -4.89 -5.54
CA LEU A 502 17.35 -4.01 -4.37
C LEU A 502 18.65 -3.18 -4.24
N LYS A 503 19.82 -3.77 -4.50
CA LYS A 503 21.14 -3.10 -4.48
C LYS A 503 21.23 -2.06 -5.61
N GLU A 504 20.82 -2.40 -6.83
CA GLU A 504 20.76 -1.49 -7.98
C GLU A 504 19.93 -0.23 -7.65
N HIS A 505 18.82 -0.43 -6.94
CA HIS A 505 17.95 0.66 -6.51
C HIS A 505 18.33 1.28 -5.16
N SER A 506 19.42 0.87 -4.52
CA SER A 506 19.87 1.36 -3.21
C SER A 506 18.79 1.28 -2.13
N ILE A 507 18.01 0.20 -2.15
CA ILE A 507 16.98 -0.12 -1.16
C ILE A 507 17.22 -1.48 -0.49
N PHE A 508 18.33 -2.15 -0.81
CA PHE A 508 18.81 -3.30 -0.05
C PHE A 508 19.38 -2.87 1.31
N LYS A 509 19.19 -3.71 2.32
CA LYS A 509 19.81 -3.55 3.64
C LYS A 509 20.48 -4.83 4.07
N GLU A 510 21.76 -4.75 4.42
CA GLU A 510 22.47 -5.86 5.03
C GLU A 510 21.93 -6.15 6.44
N ASN A 511 21.92 -7.43 6.80
CA ASN A 511 21.58 -7.91 8.13
C ASN A 511 22.88 -8.23 8.89
N PHE A 512 23.07 -7.61 10.04
CA PHE A 512 24.20 -7.76 10.95
C PHE A 512 23.81 -8.42 12.28
N GLY A 513 22.56 -8.88 12.43
CA GLY A 513 22.02 -9.39 13.69
C GLY A 513 21.67 -8.27 14.68
N VAL A 514 21.03 -8.63 15.79
CA VAL A 514 20.65 -7.70 16.87
C VAL A 514 21.43 -8.01 18.13
#